data_AF-A0ABD5U042-F1
#
_entry.id   AF-A0ABD5U042-F1
#
_cell.length_a   1.000
_cell.length_b   1.000
_cell.length_c   1.000
_cell.angle_alpha   90.00
_cell.angle_beta   90.00
_cell.angle_gamma   90.00
#
_symmetry.space_group_name_H-M   'P 1'
#
loop_
_entity.id
_entity.type
_entity.pdbx_description
1 polymer ?
#
loop_
_entity_poly.entity_id
_entity_poly.type
_entity_poly.pdbx_seq_one_letter_code
_entity_poly.pdbx_strand_id
1 'polypeptide(L)'
;MNTNAKKSGAWSDWEKVYERVDDDDREYIHWIADDAVETAREYAPDVEKDRRERLAREYATLYILWRRATVDTFERGMGLVETYDLPDGGTVTAPKANPTLRRGLDISGRQRTIAKELRLFPGFRDSD
;
A
#
# COMPACT_ATOMS: atom_id res chain seq x y z
N MET A 1 -19.07 9.96 -17.89
CA MET A 1 -17.80 9.21 -17.72
C MET A 1 -17.61 8.95 -16.22
N ASN A 2 -17.42 7.68 -15.85
CA ASN A 2 -17.84 7.11 -14.56
C ASN A 2 -16.94 7.53 -13.37
N THR A 3 -17.56 8.12 -12.34
CA THR A 3 -16.95 8.71 -11.14
C THR A 3 -16.48 7.68 -10.11
N ASN A 4 -16.68 6.38 -10.35
CA ASN A 4 -16.30 5.29 -9.43
C ASN A 4 -14.80 4.95 -9.43
N ALA A 5 -14.01 5.42 -10.40
CA ALA A 5 -12.55 5.26 -10.38
C ALA A 5 -11.86 6.07 -9.26
N LYS A 6 -12.55 7.04 -8.64
CA LYS A 6 -11.99 7.98 -7.66
C LYS A 6 -11.98 7.51 -6.19
N LYS A 7 -12.55 6.34 -5.85
CA LYS A 7 -12.71 5.94 -4.44
C LYS A 7 -11.85 4.78 -3.91
N SER A 8 -11.19 3.98 -4.75
CA SER A 8 -10.33 2.87 -4.26
C SER A 8 -9.54 2.08 -5.33
N GLY A 9 -9.80 2.29 -6.62
CA GLY A 9 -9.40 1.33 -7.67
C GLY A 9 -8.05 1.52 -8.37
N ALA A 10 -7.28 2.56 -8.04
CA ALA A 10 -5.99 2.79 -8.72
C ALA A 10 -4.84 1.92 -8.15
N TRP A 11 -5.04 1.33 -6.97
CA TRP A 11 -4.08 0.44 -6.27
C TRP A 11 -4.60 -0.98 -6.10
N SER A 12 -5.85 -1.26 -6.48
CA SER A 12 -6.43 -2.61 -6.52
C SER A 12 -5.76 -3.52 -7.54
N ASP A 13 -4.89 -2.97 -8.39
CA ASP A 13 -4.14 -3.68 -9.41
C ASP A 13 -2.64 -3.63 -9.07
N TRP A 14 -2.29 -4.25 -7.94
CA TRP A 14 -0.91 -4.36 -7.46
C TRP A 14 -0.02 -5.10 -8.47
N GLU A 15 -0.62 -5.93 -9.34
CA GLU A 15 0.06 -6.63 -10.43
C GLU A 15 0.67 -5.62 -11.41
N LYS A 16 -0.10 -4.61 -11.84
CA LYS A 16 0.44 -3.50 -12.67
C LYS A 16 1.50 -2.66 -11.98
N VAL A 17 1.46 -2.55 -10.66
CA VAL A 17 2.52 -1.85 -9.91
C VAL A 17 3.79 -2.68 -9.94
N TYR A 18 3.67 -3.96 -9.63
CA TYR A 18 4.77 -4.91 -9.63
C TYR A 18 5.48 -4.99 -11.00
N GLU A 19 4.73 -4.92 -12.10
CA GLU A 19 5.30 -4.88 -13.46
C GLU A 19 6.14 -3.62 -13.75
N ARG A 20 5.95 -2.54 -12.99
CA ARG A 20 6.55 -1.22 -13.24
C ARG A 20 7.66 -0.84 -12.28
N VAL A 21 7.87 -1.62 -11.20
CA VAL A 21 9.00 -1.36 -10.31
C VAL A 21 10.31 -1.71 -11.01
N ASP A 22 11.37 -1.02 -10.60
CA ASP A 22 12.73 -1.35 -11.01
C ASP A 22 13.18 -2.72 -10.48
N ASP A 23 14.32 -3.21 -10.97
CA ASP A 23 14.80 -4.56 -10.65
C ASP A 23 15.18 -4.70 -9.16
N ASP A 24 15.73 -3.65 -8.55
CA ASP A 24 16.09 -3.63 -7.12
C ASP A 24 14.83 -3.76 -6.24
N ASP A 25 13.79 -2.96 -6.53
CA ASP A 25 12.51 -3.08 -5.85
C ASP A 25 11.86 -4.44 -6.10
N ARG A 26 11.99 -5.00 -7.30
CA ARG A 26 11.43 -6.33 -7.62
C ARG A 26 12.12 -7.43 -6.81
N GLU A 27 13.45 -7.42 -6.73
CA GLU A 27 14.22 -8.33 -5.89
C GLU A 27 13.80 -8.20 -4.42
N TYR A 28 13.65 -6.97 -3.94
CA TYR A 28 13.23 -6.73 -2.57
C TYR A 28 11.78 -7.18 -2.30
N ILE A 29 10.88 -7.01 -3.27
CA ILE A 29 9.51 -7.56 -3.21
C ILE A 29 9.55 -9.08 -3.11
N HIS A 30 10.37 -9.75 -3.92
CA HIS A 30 10.52 -11.21 -3.85
C HIS A 30 10.99 -11.66 -2.48
N TRP A 31 12.01 -11.01 -1.92
CA TRP A 31 12.52 -11.32 -0.59
C TRP A 31 11.43 -11.22 0.50
N ILE A 32 10.63 -10.14 0.51
CA ILE A 32 9.51 -9.98 1.46
C ILE A 32 8.41 -11.03 1.21
N ALA A 33 8.09 -11.30 -0.06
CA ALA A 33 7.05 -12.26 -0.40
C ALA A 33 7.43 -13.69 0.02
N ASP A 34 8.69 -14.08 -0.16
CA ASP A 34 9.18 -15.40 0.22
C ASP A 34 9.12 -15.59 1.74
N ASP A 35 9.59 -14.61 2.52
CA ASP A 35 9.49 -14.62 4.00
C ASP A 35 8.03 -14.71 4.47
N ALA A 36 7.13 -13.96 3.83
CA ALA A 36 5.70 -14.01 4.13
C ALA A 36 5.08 -15.37 3.77
N VAL A 37 5.50 -16.01 2.68
CA VAL A 37 5.06 -17.36 2.30
C VAL A 37 5.57 -18.40 3.31
N GLU A 38 6.84 -18.32 3.71
CA GLU A 38 7.41 -19.23 4.71
C GLU A 38 6.67 -19.13 6.04
N THR A 39 6.45 -17.91 6.52
CA THR A 39 5.66 -17.66 7.73
C THR A 39 4.23 -18.19 7.59
N ALA A 40 3.57 -17.93 6.47
CA ALA A 40 2.22 -18.43 6.21
C ALA A 40 2.17 -19.96 6.07
N ARG A 41 3.27 -20.64 5.72
CA ARG A 41 3.34 -22.10 5.73
C ARG A 41 3.26 -22.70 7.12
N GLU A 42 3.89 -22.05 8.08
CA GLU A 42 3.86 -22.48 9.47
C GLU A 42 2.54 -22.11 10.15
N TYR A 43 2.10 -20.86 10.01
CA TYR A 43 1.00 -20.33 10.82
C TYR A 43 -0.34 -20.26 10.10
N ALA A 44 -0.37 -20.31 8.77
CA ALA A 44 -1.59 -20.28 7.96
C ALA A 44 -1.72 -21.49 7.00
N PRO A 45 -1.60 -22.74 7.51
CA PRO A 45 -1.64 -23.93 6.66
C PRO A 45 -3.00 -24.17 5.98
N ASP A 46 -4.08 -23.61 6.54
CA ASP A 46 -5.44 -23.61 6.01
C ASP A 46 -5.63 -22.67 4.79
N VAL A 47 -4.69 -21.76 4.55
CA VAL A 47 -4.70 -20.93 3.34
C VAL A 47 -4.04 -21.70 2.19
N GLU A 48 -4.79 -21.92 1.12
CA GLU A 48 -4.31 -22.58 -0.10
C GLU A 48 -2.97 -22.01 -0.58
N LYS A 49 -2.09 -22.88 -1.09
CA LYS A 49 -0.71 -22.51 -1.49
C LYS A 49 -0.69 -21.32 -2.47
N ASP A 50 -1.44 -21.41 -3.56
CA ASP A 50 -1.47 -20.36 -4.59
C ASP A 50 -2.03 -19.04 -4.03
N ARG A 51 -2.97 -19.14 -3.07
CA ARG A 51 -3.51 -17.98 -2.38
C ARG A 51 -2.47 -17.33 -1.47
N ARG A 52 -1.67 -18.12 -0.74
CA ARG A 52 -0.54 -17.61 0.07
C ARG A 52 0.47 -16.86 -0.79
N GLU A 53 0.89 -17.46 -1.90
CA GLU A 53 1.86 -16.86 -2.82
C GLU A 53 1.33 -15.55 -3.43
N ARG A 54 0.07 -15.54 -3.87
CA ARG A 54 -0.57 -14.33 -4.41
C ARG A 54 -0.66 -13.21 -3.36
N LEU A 55 -1.14 -13.54 -2.15
CA LEU A 55 -1.31 -12.56 -1.08
C LEU A 55 0.04 -12.04 -0.57
N ALA A 56 1.06 -12.88 -0.48
CA ALA A 56 2.40 -12.48 -0.07
C ALA A 56 3.02 -11.48 -1.08
N ARG A 57 2.85 -11.72 -2.38
CA ARG A 57 3.31 -10.80 -3.43
C ARG A 57 2.55 -9.47 -3.40
N GLU A 58 1.24 -9.51 -3.16
CA GLU A 58 0.44 -8.30 -2.96
C GLU A 58 0.93 -7.52 -1.73
N TYR A 59 1.13 -8.20 -0.59
CA TYR A 59 1.61 -7.60 0.66
C TYR A 59 2.97 -6.91 0.49
N ALA A 60 3.92 -7.59 -0.15
CA ALA A 60 5.26 -7.07 -0.44
C ALA A 60 5.23 -5.88 -1.39
N THR A 61 4.42 -5.95 -2.45
CA THR A 61 4.25 -4.83 -3.40
C THR A 61 3.66 -3.60 -2.71
N LEU A 62 2.65 -3.81 -1.86
CA LEU A 62 2.05 -2.75 -1.06
C LEU A 62 3.05 -2.14 -0.05
N TYR A 63 4.01 -2.92 0.44
CA TYR A 63 5.05 -2.41 1.36
C TYR A 63 5.96 -1.38 0.68
N ILE A 64 6.39 -1.63 -0.55
CA ILE A 64 7.18 -0.66 -1.33
C ILE A 64 6.39 0.63 -1.55
N LEU A 65 5.10 0.52 -1.91
CA LEU A 65 4.24 1.67 -2.09
C LEU A 65 4.03 2.47 -0.80
N TRP A 66 3.81 1.78 0.32
CA TRP A 66 3.69 2.42 1.63
C TRP A 66 4.98 3.15 2.01
N ARG A 67 6.15 2.53 1.78
CA ARG A 67 7.46 3.14 2.05
C ARG A 67 7.65 4.42 1.22
N ARG A 68 7.35 4.37 -0.08
CA ARG A 68 7.41 5.55 -0.98
C ARG A 68 6.44 6.65 -0.57
N ALA A 69 5.19 6.31 -0.22
CA ALA A 69 4.20 7.28 0.25
C ALA A 69 4.61 7.92 1.58
N THR A 70 5.23 7.14 2.47
CA THR A 70 5.74 7.60 3.76
C THR A 70 6.91 8.57 3.57
N VAL A 71 7.86 8.26 2.69
CA VAL A 71 8.98 9.16 2.36
C VAL A 71 8.45 10.49 1.81
N ASP A 72 7.52 10.48 0.84
CA ASP A 72 6.92 11.73 0.31
C ASP A 72 6.21 12.54 1.39
N THR A 73 5.52 11.88 2.34
CA THR A 73 4.86 12.55 3.46
C THR A 73 5.88 13.20 4.41
N PHE A 74 7.02 12.54 4.67
CA PHE A 74 8.09 13.10 5.49
C PHE A 74 8.80 14.27 4.80
N GLU A 75 9.06 14.17 3.50
CA GLU A 75 9.78 15.20 2.74
C GLU A 75 8.93 16.45 2.49
N ARG A 76 7.64 16.28 2.19
CA ARG A 76 6.75 17.38 1.78
C ARG A 76 5.81 17.85 2.88
N GLY A 77 5.79 17.16 4.02
CA GLY A 77 4.92 17.43 5.15
C GLY A 77 3.51 16.88 4.99
N MET A 78 2.78 16.84 6.11
CA MET A 78 1.39 16.33 6.17
C MET A 78 0.36 17.29 5.55
N GLY A 79 0.71 18.58 5.43
CA GLY A 79 -0.11 19.62 4.82
C GLY A 79 0.67 20.34 3.74
N LEU A 80 0.08 20.44 2.55
CA LEU A 80 0.59 21.23 1.44
C LEU A 80 -0.16 22.55 1.38
N VAL A 81 0.53 23.59 0.95
CA VAL A 81 -0.05 24.91 0.69
C VAL A 81 -0.18 25.05 -0.83
N GLU A 82 -1.41 25.05 -1.34
CA GLU A 82 -1.69 25.31 -2.76
C GLU A 82 -2.25 26.73 -2.90
N THR A 83 -1.68 27.49 -3.85
CA THR A 83 -2.20 28.79 -4.26
C THR A 83 -3.06 28.59 -5.51
N TYR A 84 -4.26 29.16 -5.49
CA TYR A 84 -5.20 29.14 -6.60
C TYR A 84 -5.43 30.55 -7.11
N ASP A 85 -5.39 30.72 -8.43
CA ASP A 85 -5.87 31.93 -9.08
C ASP A 85 -7.40 31.92 -9.10
N LEU A 86 -7.99 32.98 -8.58
CA LEU A 86 -9.42 33.20 -8.59
C LEU A 86 -9.83 33.85 -9.93
N PRO A 87 -11.05 33.59 -10.43
CA PRO A 87 -11.53 34.17 -11.68
C PRO A 87 -11.58 35.71 -11.69
N ASP A 88 -11.56 36.34 -10.51
CA ASP A 88 -11.55 37.80 -10.32
C ASP A 88 -10.13 38.40 -10.27
N GLY A 89 -9.09 37.58 -10.48
CA GLY A 89 -7.69 38.00 -10.44
C GLY A 89 -7.07 38.00 -9.03
N GLY A 90 -7.80 37.58 -8.00
CA GLY A 90 -7.23 37.32 -6.67
C GLY A 90 -6.44 36.00 -6.63
N THR A 91 -5.58 35.84 -5.62
CA THR A 91 -5.00 34.54 -5.28
C THR A 91 -5.46 34.12 -3.89
N VAL A 92 -5.84 32.86 -3.74
CA VAL A 92 -6.16 32.27 -2.44
C VAL A 92 -5.19 31.14 -2.14
N THR A 93 -4.62 31.19 -0.94
CA THR A 93 -3.75 30.14 -0.42
C THR A 93 -4.55 29.28 0.55
N ALA A 94 -4.72 27.99 0.24
CA ALA A 94 -5.48 27.08 1.10
C ALA A 94 -4.62 25.90 1.57
N PRO A 95 -4.68 25.54 2.87
CA PRO A 95 -4.05 24.33 3.37
C PRO A 95 -4.80 23.10 2.85
N LYS A 96 -4.06 22.13 2.34
CA LYS A 96 -4.60 20.88 1.81
C LYS A 96 -3.86 19.72 2.43
N ALA A 97 -4.58 18.67 2.85
CA ALA A 97 -3.94 17.44 3.31
C ALA A 97 -3.10 16.85 2.17
N ASN A 98 -1.89 16.38 2.49
CA ASN A 98 -1.06 15.70 1.51
C ASN A 98 -1.84 14.51 0.91
N PRO A 99 -2.08 14.46 -0.41
CA PRO A 99 -2.83 13.36 -1.03
C PRO A 99 -2.18 11.99 -0.82
N THR A 100 -0.89 11.90 -0.47
CA THR A 100 -0.20 10.64 -0.13
C THR A 100 -0.60 10.11 1.25
N LEU A 101 -1.10 10.96 2.15
CA LEU A 101 -1.52 10.55 3.50
C LEU A 101 -2.71 9.59 3.47
N ARG A 102 -3.78 9.96 2.76
CA ARG A 102 -4.96 9.07 2.60
C ARG A 102 -4.59 7.77 1.90
N ARG A 103 -3.68 7.84 0.92
CA ARG A 103 -3.19 6.68 0.18
C ARG A 103 -2.39 5.73 1.08
N GLY A 104 -1.54 6.26 1.94
CA GLY A 104 -0.78 5.46 2.93
C GLY A 104 -1.69 4.71 3.89
N LEU A 105 -2.80 5.32 4.31
CA LEU A 105 -3.81 4.67 5.17
C LEU A 105 -4.52 3.51 4.47
N ASP A 106 -4.94 3.69 3.21
CA ASP A 106 -5.59 2.63 2.43
C ASP A 106 -4.65 1.43 2.20
N ILE A 107 -3.38 1.70 1.87
CA ILE A 107 -2.34 0.67 1.71
C ILE A 107 -2.13 -0.08 3.02
N SER A 108 -1.96 0.64 4.13
CA SER A 108 -1.76 0.05 5.46
C SER A 108 -2.94 -0.82 5.87
N GLY A 109 -4.18 -0.38 5.58
CA GLY A 109 -5.38 -1.17 5.80
C GLY A 109 -5.38 -2.50 5.06
N ARG A 110 -5.07 -2.50 3.75
CA ARG A 110 -4.99 -3.73 2.95
C ARG A 110 -3.86 -4.64 3.41
N GLN A 111 -2.67 -4.10 3.68
CA GLN A 111 -1.55 -4.87 4.23
C GLN A 111 -1.93 -5.56 5.53
N ARG A 112 -2.65 -4.87 6.44
CA ARG A 112 -3.12 -5.48 7.68
C ARG A 112 -4.11 -6.61 7.45
N THR A 113 -5.03 -6.48 6.49
CA THR A 113 -5.96 -7.55 6.13
C THR A 113 -5.21 -8.78 5.62
N ILE A 114 -4.23 -8.59 4.73
CA ILE A 114 -3.41 -9.68 4.22
C ILE A 114 -2.58 -10.32 5.33
N ALA A 115 -1.94 -9.50 6.17
CA ALA A 115 -1.12 -10.00 7.27
C ALA A 115 -1.93 -10.79 8.30
N LYS A 116 -3.19 -10.45 8.53
CA LYS A 116 -4.12 -11.25 9.35
C LYS A 116 -4.44 -12.58 8.68
N GLU A 117 -4.80 -12.55 7.40
CA GLU A 117 -5.16 -13.75 6.65
C GLU A 117 -3.99 -14.74 6.55
N LEU A 118 -2.76 -14.23 6.39
CA LEU A 118 -1.54 -15.03 6.35
C LEU A 118 -0.91 -15.28 7.74
N ARG A 119 -1.53 -14.78 8.83
CA ARG A 119 -1.03 -14.86 10.22
C ARG A 119 0.46 -14.46 10.37
N LEU A 120 0.87 -13.40 9.66
CA LEU A 120 2.29 -13.00 9.56
C LEU A 120 2.88 -12.52 10.89
N PHE A 121 2.08 -11.87 11.73
CA PHE A 121 2.55 -11.30 13.01
C PHE A 121 2.09 -12.16 14.20
N PRO A 122 2.86 -12.22 15.30
CA PRO A 122 2.48 -12.97 16.51
C PRO A 122 1.06 -12.69 17.01
N GLY A 123 0.62 -11.42 16.98
CA GLY A 123 -0.74 -11.05 17.40
C GLY A 123 -1.87 -11.47 16.44
N PHE A 124 -1.56 -12.08 15.30
CA PHE A 124 -2.52 -12.66 14.35
C PHE A 124 -2.41 -14.19 14.26
N ARG A 125 -1.44 -14.78 14.95
CA ARG A 125 -1.32 -16.22 15.13
C ARG A 125 -2.22 -16.51 16.31
N ASP A 126 -3.37 -17.14 16.07
CA ASP A 126 -4.31 -17.46 17.13
C ASP A 126 -3.55 -18.09 18.31
N SER A 127 -3.72 -17.51 19.49
CA SER A 127 -3.34 -18.17 20.74
C SER A 127 -4.48 -19.16 21.02
N ASP A 128 -4.14 -20.43 21.20
CA ASP A 128 -5.05 -21.44 21.74
C ASP A 128 -5.87 -20.93 22.93
#